data_AF-A0A3D0HI65-F1
#
_entry.id   AF-A0A3D0HI65-F1
#
_cell.length_a   1.000
_cell.length_b   1.000
_cell.length_c   1.000
_cell.angle_alpha   90.00
_cell.angle_beta   90.00
_cell.angle_gamma   90.00
#
_symmetry.space_group_name_H-M   'P 1'
#
loop_
_entity.id
_entity.type
_entity.pdbx_description
1 polymer ?
#
loop_
_entity_poly.entity_id
_entity_poly.type
_entity_poly.pdbx_seq_one_letter_code
_entity_poly.pdbx_strand_id
1 'polypeptide(L)' 'MSVPEKVRQTADELRAAIAYHNDLYHGKDNPEISDAAFDEILRKLVELE' A
#
# COMPACT_ATOMS: atom_id res chain seq x y z
N MET A 1 -15.45 -1.29 19.26
CA MET A 1 -15.13 0.06 18.74
C MET A 1 -15.19 -0.04 17.22
N SER A 2 -16.01 0.79 16.59
CA SER A 2 -16.12 0.81 15.13
C SER A 2 -14.84 1.40 14.57
N VAL A 3 -14.03 0.59 13.89
CA VAL A 3 -12.92 1.10 13.09
C VAL A 3 -13.51 2.16 12.16
N PRO A 4 -13.00 3.41 12.16
CA PRO A 4 -13.53 4.47 11.31
C PRO A 4 -13.55 3.99 9.87
N GLU A 5 -14.65 4.21 9.14
CA GLU A 5 -14.73 3.81 7.71
C GLU A 5 -13.57 4.39 6.89
N LYS A 6 -13.08 5.57 7.27
CA LYS A 6 -11.86 6.17 6.72
C LYS A 6 -10.64 5.27 6.85
N VAL A 7 -10.43 4.62 8.00
CA VAL A 7 -9.29 3.73 8.23
C VAL A 7 -9.37 2.52 7.31
N ARG A 8 -10.56 1.95 7.10
CA ARG A 8 -10.77 0.87 6.14
C ARG A 8 -10.52 1.31 4.70
N GLN A 9 -11.04 2.48 4.30
CA GLN A 9 -10.81 3.04 2.97
C GLN A 9 -9.31 3.27 2.72
N THR A 10 -8.60 3.88 3.68
CA THR A 10 -7.16 4.08 3.58
C THR A 10 -6.42 2.74 3.50
N ALA A 11 -6.81 1.73 4.27
CA ALA A 11 -6.18 0.41 4.21
C ALA A 11 -6.39 -0.28 2.85
N ASP A 12 -7.58 -0.18 2.26
CA ASP A 12 -7.87 -0.72 0.94
C ASP A 12 -7.11 0.04 -0.17
N GLU A 13 -6.98 1.37 -0.06
CA GLU A 13 -6.16 2.18 -0.97
C GLU A 13 -4.68 1.80 -0.90
N LEU A 14 -4.12 1.62 0.30
CA LEU A 14 -2.73 1.19 0.49
C LEU A 14 -2.49 -0.21 -0.08
N ARG A 15 -3.44 -1.15 0.09
CA ARG A 15 -3.36 -2.47 -0.54
C ARG A 15 -3.43 -2.40 -2.07
N ALA A 16 -4.29 -1.54 -2.61
CA ALA A 16 -4.40 -1.34 -4.06
C ALA A 16 -3.10 -0.76 -4.64
N ALA A 17 -2.49 0.21 -3.94
CA ALA A 17 -1.18 0.77 -4.32
C ALA A 17 -0.09 -0.30 -4.29
N ILE A 18 -0.02 -1.12 -3.23
CA ILE A 18 0.92 -2.25 -3.12
C ILE A 18 0.74 -3.21 -4.31
N ALA A 19 -0.48 -3.63 -4.62
CA ALA A 19 -0.76 -4.56 -5.70
C ALA A 19 -0.37 -3.99 -7.08
N TYR A 20 -0.73 -2.72 -7.33
CA TYR A 20 -0.37 -2.01 -8.56
C TYR A 20 1.15 -1.88 -8.73
N HIS A 21 1.86 -1.58 -7.64
CA HIS A 21 3.31 -1.48 -7.66
C HIS A 21 3.98 -2.84 -7.82
N ASN A 22 3.45 -3.89 -7.20
CA ASN A 22 3.97 -5.24 -7.35
C ASN A 22 3.84 -5.73 -8.80
N ASP A 23 2.72 -5.40 -9.46
CA ASP A 23 2.50 -5.69 -10.88
C ASP A 23 3.50 -4.93 -11.78
N LEU A 24 3.77 -3.65 -11.48
CA LEU A 24 4.78 -2.86 -12.18
C LEU A 24 6.20 -3.38 -11.95
N TYR A 25 6.52 -3.78 -10.71
CA TYR A 25 7.82 -4.33 -10.32
C TYR A 25 8.10 -5.63 -11.07
N HIS A 26 7.13 -6.55 -11.09
CA HIS A 26 7.28 -7.83 -11.78
C HIS A 26 7.19 -7.73 -13.32
N GLY A 27 6.46 -6.76 -13.85
CA GLY A 27 6.18 -6.66 -15.28
C GLY A 27 7.16 -5.79 -16.09
N LYS A 28 7.66 -4.69 -15.51
CA LYS A 28 8.40 -3.66 -16.29
C LYS A 28 9.85 -3.46 -15.86
N ASP A 29 10.30 -4.11 -14.79
CA ASP A 29 11.64 -3.90 -14.20
C ASP A 29 11.91 -2.40 -13.92
N ASN A 30 10.83 -1.62 -13.78
CA ASN A 30 10.83 -0.18 -13.66
C ASN A 30 9.88 0.20 -12.52
N PRO A 31 10.28 -0.06 -11.27
CA PRO A 31 9.51 0.34 -10.11
C PRO A 31 9.22 1.84 -10.15
N GLU A 32 7.94 2.22 -10.12
CA GLU A 32 7.52 3.63 -9.95
C GLU A 32 7.83 4.14 -8.54
N ILE A 33 7.90 3.24 -7.56
CA ILE A 33 8.24 3.54 -6.17
C ILE A 33 9.45 2.72 -5.72
N SER A 34 10.34 3.37 -4.97
CA SER A 34 11.45 2.69 -4.31
C SER A 34 10.96 1.81 -3.16
N ASP A 35 11.70 0.76 -2.82
CA ASP A 35 11.44 -0.10 -1.65
C ASP A 35 11.12 0.70 -0.38
N ALA A 36 11.78 1.84 -0.16
CA ALA A 36 11.50 2.72 0.98
C ALA A 36 10.08 3.31 0.98
N ALA A 37 9.55 3.65 -0.20
CA ALA A 37 8.18 4.14 -0.32
C ALA A 37 7.16 3.00 -0.16
N PHE A 38 7.51 1.79 -0.58
CA PHE A 38 6.71 0.59 -0.33
C PHE A 38 6.64 0.26 1.17
N ASP A 39 7.77 0.35 1.87
CA ASP A 39 7.86 0.15 3.32
C ASP A 39 6.99 1.17 4.08
N GLU A 40 6.96 2.45 3.65
CA GLU A 40 6.09 3.47 4.24
C GLU A 40 4.59 3.15 4.05
N ILE A 41 4.21 2.61 2.89
CA ILE A 41 2.83 2.20 2.60
C ILE A 41 2.44 0.99 3.46
N LEU A 42 3.32 -0.02 3.57
CA LEU A 42 3.13 -1.18 4.43
C LEU A 42 3.03 -0.78 5.90
N ARG A 43 3.90 0.12 6.37
CA ARG A 43 3.90 0.59 7.76
C ARG A 43 2.59 1.29 8.11
N LYS A 44 2.09 2.15 7.22
CA LYS A 44 0.77 2.78 7.37
C LYS A 44 -0.36 1.75 7.38
N LEU A 45 -0.28 0.71 6.55
CA LEU A 45 -1.28 -0.36 6.54
C LEU A 45 -1.34 -1.07 7.90
N VAL A 46 -0.18 -1.42 8.45
CA VAL A 46 -0.03 -2.09 9.75
C VAL A 46 -0.46 -1.20 10.91
N GLU A 47 -0.25 0.12 10.82
CA GLU A 47 -0.76 1.07 11.82
C GLU A 47 -2.28 1.25 11.79
N LEU A 48 -2.92 0.91 10.66
CA LEU A 48 -4.36 1.04 10.44
C LEU A 48 -5.14 -0.26 10.74
N GLU A 49 -4.47 -1.42 10.77
CA GLU A 49 -5.02 -2.72 11.20
C GLU A 49 -5.06 -2.86 12.74
#